data_AF-A0A1Z4BM83-F1
#
_entry.id   AF-A0A1Z4BM83-F1
#
_cell.length_a   1.000
_cell.length_b   1.000
_cell.length_c   1.000
_cell.angle_alpha   90.00
_cell.angle_beta   90.00
_cell.angle_gamma   90.00
#
_symmetry.space_group_name_H-M   'P 1'
#
loop_
_entity.id
_entity.type
_entity.pdbx_description
1 polymer ?
#
loop_
_entity_poly.entity_id
_entity_poly.type
_entity_poly.pdbx_seq_one_letter_code
_entity_poly.pdbx_strand_id
1 'polypeptide(L)'
;MNQYQHLKQVRSELLYLTIIFFVILIISGSTKVDASLKLLPAEILETTTFPAYLSLTINCVFYIGVMTILFVIINFITQYHKSEEEYSIFLEGISNVIIALCFFEIIKVAITFMFFDEALQRVTDVELINQQIKGSSWWKYDRMIKIITTIISSLVFFISCYKKKKTMKFLVMATLIFFVGTMLIVLL
;
A
#
# COMPACT_ATOMS: atom_id res chain seq x y z
N MET A 1 -17.91 -4.63 26.59
CA MET A 1 -18.33 -3.68 25.54
C MET A 1 -19.41 -4.37 24.71
N ASN A 2 -20.52 -3.71 24.41
CA ASN A 2 -21.59 -4.34 23.62
C ASN A 2 -21.10 -4.59 22.18
N GLN A 3 -21.50 -5.69 21.53
CA GLN A 3 -20.98 -6.11 20.21
C GLN A 3 -21.14 -5.00 19.14
N TYR A 4 -22.23 -4.25 19.23
CA TYR A 4 -22.49 -3.07 18.39
C TYR A 4 -21.50 -1.91 18.63
N GLN A 5 -21.13 -1.65 19.89
CA GLN A 5 -20.13 -0.62 20.24
C GLN A 5 -18.73 -1.03 19.77
N HIS A 6 -18.39 -2.31 19.90
CA HIS A 6 -17.13 -2.86 19.38
C HIS A 6 -17.02 -2.65 17.87
N LEU A 7 -18.06 -3.00 17.12
CA LEU A 7 -18.07 -2.85 15.67
C LEU A 7 -17.94 -1.38 15.23
N LYS A 8 -18.62 -0.47 15.93
CA LYS A 8 -18.52 0.97 15.67
C LYS A 8 -17.09 1.48 15.91
N GLN A 9 -16.43 1.00 16.96
CA GLN A 9 -15.05 1.35 17.27
C GLN A 9 -14.09 0.84 16.18
N VAL A 10 -14.14 -0.44 15.82
CA VAL A 10 -13.24 -1.03 14.79
C VAL A 10 -13.39 -0.31 13.44
N ARG A 11 -14.62 0.07 13.06
CA ARG A 11 -14.86 0.87 11.84
C ARG A 11 -14.20 2.25 11.90
N SER A 12 -14.28 2.92 13.04
CA SER A 12 -13.64 4.22 13.23
C SER A 12 -12.11 4.10 13.19
N GLU A 13 -11.55 3.10 13.87
CA GLU A 13 -10.11 2.82 13.85
C GLU A 13 -9.60 2.53 12.45
N LEU A 14 -10.33 1.72 11.68
CA LEU A 14 -9.99 1.41 10.30
C LEU A 14 -9.96 2.66 9.41
N LEU A 15 -10.94 3.56 9.59
CA LEU A 15 -10.98 4.84 8.87
C LEU A 15 -9.76 5.72 9.21
N TYR A 16 -9.43 5.85 10.49
CA TYR A 16 -8.23 6.59 10.91
C TYR A 16 -6.95 5.97 10.35
N LEU A 17 -6.80 4.64 10.43
CA LEU A 17 -5.64 3.93 9.89
C LEU A 17 -5.51 4.13 8.37
N THR A 18 -6.63 4.14 7.64
CA THR A 18 -6.63 4.37 6.19
C THR A 18 -6.16 5.79 5.85
N ILE A 19 -6.61 6.79 6.61
CA ILE A 19 -6.16 8.18 6.45
C ILE A 19 -4.66 8.31 6.76
N ILE A 20 -4.20 7.72 7.86
CA ILE A 20 -2.77 7.71 8.23
C ILE A 20 -1.95 7.07 7.11
N PHE A 21 -2.39 5.92 6.60
CA PHE A 21 -1.72 5.23 5.51
C PHE A 21 -1.66 6.07 4.23
N PHE A 22 -2.75 6.76 3.88
CA PHE A 22 -2.78 7.68 2.73
C PHE A 22 -1.77 8.83 2.88
N VAL A 23 -1.67 9.42 4.08
CA VAL A 23 -0.67 10.46 4.36
C VAL A 23 0.76 9.91 4.20
N ILE A 24 1.03 8.69 4.71
CA ILE A 24 2.34 8.04 4.54
C ILE A 24 2.64 7.80 3.06
N LEU A 25 1.66 7.37 2.25
CA LEU A 25 1.84 7.19 0.81
C LEU A 25 2.19 8.49 0.09
N ILE A 26 1.52 9.60 0.42
CA ILE A 26 1.83 10.91 -0.16
C ILE A 26 3.25 11.32 0.21
N ILE A 27 3.62 11.26 1.49
CA ILE A 27 4.97 11.63 1.95
C ILE A 27 6.04 10.77 1.27
N SER A 28 5.83 9.44 1.25
CA SER A 28 6.72 8.49 0.57
C SER A 28 6.89 8.82 -0.91
N GLY A 29 5.79 9.12 -1.59
CA GLY A 29 5.82 9.49 -3.00
C GLY A 29 6.51 10.83 -3.27
N SER A 30 6.22 11.85 -2.47
CA SER A 30 6.79 13.19 -2.62
C SER A 30 8.31 13.16 -2.47
N THR A 31 8.87 12.39 -1.54
CA THR A 31 10.34 12.27 -1.41
C THR A 31 11.02 11.81 -2.70
N LYS A 32 10.37 10.90 -3.45
CA LYS A 32 10.87 10.41 -4.74
C LYS A 32 10.68 11.43 -5.86
N VAL A 33 9.54 12.11 -5.90
CA VAL A 33 9.25 13.16 -6.88
C VAL A 33 10.23 14.32 -6.72
N ASP A 34 10.39 14.83 -5.50
CA ASP A 34 11.30 15.94 -5.19
C ASP A 34 12.75 15.62 -5.59
N ALA A 35 13.21 14.41 -5.26
CA ALA A 35 14.56 13.99 -5.59
C ALA A 35 14.75 13.82 -7.11
N SER A 36 13.74 13.34 -7.84
CA SER A 36 13.79 13.22 -9.30
C SER A 36 13.76 14.58 -9.99
N LEU A 37 12.92 15.50 -9.52
CA LEU A 37 12.78 16.84 -10.10
C LEU A 37 14.09 17.64 -10.00
N LYS A 38 14.89 17.44 -8.94
CA LYS A 38 16.21 18.09 -8.78
C LYS A 38 17.22 17.74 -9.88
N LEU A 39 17.03 16.66 -10.62
CA LEU A 39 17.89 16.29 -11.75
C LEU A 39 17.55 17.03 -13.04
N LEU A 40 16.36 17.64 -13.12
CA LEU A 40 15.91 18.30 -14.34
C LEU A 40 16.52 19.69 -14.46
N PRO A 41 16.92 20.11 -15.68
CA PRO A 41 17.30 21.50 -15.92
C PRO A 41 16.11 22.43 -15.66
N ALA A 42 16.40 23.67 -15.25
CA ALA A 42 15.39 24.64 -14.78
C ALA A 42 14.24 24.88 -15.79
N GLU A 43 14.56 24.85 -17.09
CA GLU A 43 13.61 25.03 -18.19
C GLU A 43 12.53 23.94 -18.24
N ILE A 44 12.89 22.70 -17.90
CA ILE A 44 12.00 21.54 -17.88
C ILE A 44 11.31 21.40 -16.51
N LEU A 45 12.00 21.82 -15.44
CA LEU A 45 11.52 21.75 -14.07
C LEU A 45 10.18 22.47 -13.89
N GLU A 46 10.05 23.70 -14.39
CA GLU A 46 8.83 24.50 -14.23
C GLU A 46 7.60 23.84 -14.86
N THR A 47 7.77 23.22 -16.03
CA THR A 47 6.68 22.57 -16.77
C THR A 47 6.37 21.16 -16.24
N THR A 48 7.34 20.49 -15.59
CA THR A 48 7.21 19.09 -15.17
C THR A 48 6.79 18.91 -13.71
N THR A 49 7.00 19.93 -12.86
CA THR A 49 6.71 19.87 -11.42
C THR A 49 5.25 19.52 -11.13
N PHE A 50 4.30 20.28 -11.69
CA PHE A 50 2.87 20.03 -11.45
C PHE A 50 2.40 18.66 -11.99
N PRO A 51 2.73 18.26 -13.24
CA PRO A 51 2.42 16.92 -13.73
C PRO A 51 2.97 15.78 -12.86
N ALA A 52 4.17 15.94 -12.29
CA ALA A 52 4.77 14.93 -11.43
C ALA A 52 3.96 14.70 -10.14
N TYR A 53 3.57 15.77 -9.44
CA TYR A 53 2.72 15.65 -8.25
C TYR A 53 1.28 15.24 -8.57
N LEU A 54 0.75 15.62 -9.73
CA LEU A 54 -0.56 15.15 -10.19
C LEU A 54 -0.55 13.63 -10.41
N SER A 55 0.48 13.12 -11.10
CA SER A 55 0.70 11.68 -11.29
C SER A 55 0.83 10.94 -9.96
N LEU A 56 1.59 11.50 -9.01
CA LEU A 56 1.68 10.96 -7.65
C LEU A 56 0.29 10.87 -6.98
N THR A 57 -0.48 11.96 -7.03
CA THR A 57 -1.81 12.02 -6.41
C THR A 57 -2.73 10.95 -7.00
N ILE A 58 -2.75 10.81 -8.33
CA ILE A 58 -3.55 9.79 -9.03
C ILE A 58 -3.13 8.38 -8.57
N ASN A 59 -1.83 8.11 -8.46
CA ASN A 59 -1.33 6.82 -8.00
C ASN A 59 -1.73 6.52 -6.55
N CYS A 60 -1.64 7.50 -5.65
CA CYS A 60 -2.08 7.35 -4.26
C CYS A 60 -3.59 7.08 -4.17
N VAL A 61 -4.40 7.82 -4.94
CA VAL A 61 -5.85 7.61 -5.01
C VAL A 61 -6.18 6.23 -5.57
N PHE A 62 -5.48 5.80 -6.62
CA PHE A 62 -5.66 4.46 -7.19
C PHE A 62 -5.35 3.36 -6.16
N TYR A 63 -4.25 3.50 -5.41
CA TYR A 63 -3.88 2.56 -4.33
C TYR A 63 -4.99 2.43 -3.28
N ILE A 64 -5.49 3.58 -2.77
CA ILE A 64 -6.60 3.59 -1.80
C ILE A 64 -7.89 3.05 -2.42
N GLY A 65 -8.14 3.34 -3.70
CA GLY A 65 -9.27 2.82 -4.44
C GLY A 65 -9.28 1.29 -4.49
N VAL A 66 -8.15 0.65 -4.82
CA VAL A 66 -8.02 -0.82 -4.82
C VAL A 66 -8.26 -1.37 -3.42
N MET A 67 -7.70 -0.76 -2.38
CA MET A 67 -7.92 -1.16 -0.99
C MET A 67 -9.41 -1.04 -0.58
N THR A 68 -10.08 0.01 -1.04
CA THR A 68 -11.51 0.23 -0.81
C THR A 68 -12.36 -0.83 -1.51
N ILE A 69 -12.02 -1.20 -2.75
CA ILE A 69 -12.71 -2.28 -3.48
C ILE A 69 -12.55 -3.61 -2.74
N LEU A 70 -11.34 -3.92 -2.27
CA LEU A 70 -11.09 -5.13 -1.46
C LEU A 70 -11.96 -5.14 -0.20
N PHE A 71 -12.08 -3.99 0.47
CA PHE A 71 -12.95 -3.84 1.63
C PHE A 71 -14.43 -4.08 1.29
N VAL A 72 -14.93 -3.50 0.20
CA VAL A 72 -16.32 -3.68 -0.25
C VAL A 72 -16.61 -5.14 -0.57
N ILE A 73 -15.69 -5.82 -1.27
CA ILE A 73 -15.83 -7.25 -1.59
C ILE A 73 -15.90 -8.07 -0.30
N ILE A 74 -14.98 -7.86 0.66
CA ILE A 74 -14.99 -8.60 1.93
C ILE A 74 -16.28 -8.34 2.71
N ASN A 75 -16.76 -7.09 2.73
CA ASN A 75 -18.02 -6.71 3.37
C ASN A 75 -19.23 -7.41 2.71
N PHE A 76 -19.24 -7.51 1.38
CA PHE A 76 -20.29 -8.23 0.65
C PHE A 76 -20.30 -9.73 0.99
N ILE A 77 -19.13 -10.38 0.97
CA ILE A 77 -19.03 -11.84 1.23
C ILE A 77 -19.41 -12.15 2.69
N THR A 78 -19.06 -11.28 3.64
CA THR A 78 -19.43 -11.45 5.06
C THR A 78 -20.91 -11.22 5.34
N GLN A 79 -21.53 -10.21 4.71
CA GLN A 79 -22.98 -10.00 4.82
C GLN A 79 -23.78 -11.19 4.25
N TYR A 80 -23.30 -11.80 3.16
CA TYR A 80 -23.91 -13.01 2.62
C TYR A 80 -23.96 -14.17 3.63
N HIS A 81 -22.98 -14.26 4.53
CA HIS A 81 -22.90 -15.30 5.56
C HIS A 81 -23.66 -14.95 6.86
N LYS A 82 -24.29 -13.75 6.96
CA LYS A 82 -25.10 -13.28 8.09
C LYS A 82 -24.44 -13.41 9.48
N SER A 83 -23.12 -13.35 9.56
CA SER A 83 -22.38 -13.46 10.82
C SER A 83 -21.70 -12.14 11.19
N GLU A 84 -22.27 -11.42 12.17
CA GLU A 84 -21.72 -10.15 12.66
C GLU A 84 -20.36 -10.35 13.36
N GLU A 85 -20.18 -11.47 14.06
CA GLU A 85 -18.92 -11.80 14.74
C GLU A 85 -17.80 -12.04 13.72
N GLU A 86 -18.10 -12.76 12.63
CA GLU A 86 -17.15 -12.97 11.54
C GLU A 86 -16.77 -11.66 10.86
N TYR A 87 -17.75 -10.76 10.66
CA TYR A 87 -17.52 -9.45 10.08
C TYR A 87 -16.56 -8.62 10.96
N SER A 88 -16.75 -8.60 12.28
CA SER A 88 -15.84 -7.91 13.20
C SER A 88 -14.40 -8.45 13.12
N ILE A 89 -14.23 -9.77 13.08
CA ILE A 89 -12.90 -10.40 12.93
C ILE A 89 -12.23 -9.99 11.62
N PHE A 90 -13.01 -9.91 10.52
CA PHE A 90 -12.45 -9.47 9.24
C PHE A 90 -12.02 -8.01 9.26
N LEU A 91 -12.83 -7.12 9.85
CA LEU A 91 -12.47 -5.72 9.97
C LEU A 91 -11.16 -5.54 10.75
N GLU A 92 -10.99 -6.24 11.86
CA GLU A 92 -9.74 -6.23 12.62
C GLU A 92 -8.57 -6.79 11.81
N GLY A 93 -8.81 -7.87 11.05
CA GLY A 93 -7.81 -8.42 10.13
C GLY A 93 -7.35 -7.38 9.11
N ILE A 94 -8.27 -6.60 8.54
CA ILE A 94 -7.94 -5.52 7.60
C ILE A 94 -7.17 -4.41 8.31
N SER A 95 -7.57 -4.01 9.52
CA SER A 95 -6.81 -3.03 10.31
C SER A 95 -5.36 -3.46 10.51
N ASN A 96 -5.12 -4.73 10.85
CA ASN A 96 -3.77 -5.29 10.99
C ASN A 96 -2.99 -5.27 9.68
N VAL A 97 -3.65 -5.47 8.54
CA VAL A 97 -3.00 -5.33 7.24
C VAL A 97 -2.60 -3.89 6.97
N ILE A 98 -3.48 -2.92 7.21
CA ILE A 98 -3.13 -1.51 7.00
C ILE A 98 -1.92 -1.12 7.86
N ILE A 99 -1.85 -1.60 9.10
CA ILE A 99 -0.67 -1.40 9.97
C ILE A 99 0.60 -2.00 9.33
N ALA A 100 0.52 -3.23 8.80
CA ALA A 100 1.65 -3.84 8.10
C ALA A 100 2.07 -3.03 6.87
N LEU A 101 1.10 -2.53 6.07
CA LEU A 101 1.37 -1.68 4.92
C LEU A 101 2.06 -0.37 5.32
N CYS A 102 1.61 0.29 6.39
CA CYS A 102 2.28 1.47 6.95
C CYS A 102 3.74 1.18 7.29
N PHE A 103 3.99 0.07 8.00
CA PHE A 103 5.35 -0.35 8.38
C PHE A 103 6.25 -0.55 7.15
N PHE A 104 5.77 -1.26 6.13
CA PHE A 104 6.55 -1.47 4.91
C PHE A 104 6.76 -0.20 4.10
N GLU A 105 5.80 0.73 4.08
CA GLU A 105 5.96 2.01 3.40
C GLU A 105 7.06 2.85 4.08
N ILE A 106 7.14 2.83 5.42
CA ILE A 106 8.26 3.46 6.16
C ILE A 106 9.59 2.81 5.79
N ILE A 107 9.66 1.48 5.65
CA ILE A 107 10.87 0.79 5.19
C ILE A 107 11.25 1.24 3.77
N LYS A 108 10.29 1.37 2.84
CA LYS A 108 10.57 1.87 1.48
C LYS A 108 11.14 3.29 1.49
N VAL A 109 10.62 4.15 2.36
CA VAL A 109 11.17 5.50 2.55
C VAL A 109 12.62 5.44 3.03
N ALA A 110 12.93 4.59 4.01
CA ALA A 110 14.30 4.40 4.48
C ALA A 110 15.24 3.90 3.35
N ILE A 111 14.81 2.90 2.57
CA ILE A 111 15.56 2.41 1.40
C ILE A 111 15.77 3.52 0.36
N THR A 112 14.77 4.37 0.16
CA THR A 112 14.87 5.52 -0.74
C THR A 112 15.96 6.48 -0.25
N PHE A 113 15.99 6.85 1.02
CA PHE A 113 17.06 7.69 1.56
C PHE A 113 18.46 7.05 1.45
N MET A 114 18.57 5.73 1.55
CA MET A 114 19.86 5.05 1.50
C MET A 114 20.42 4.87 0.09
N PHE A 115 19.58 4.57 -0.90
CA PHE A 115 20.03 4.11 -2.21
C PHE A 115 19.56 4.96 -3.40
N PHE A 116 18.58 5.85 -3.19
CA PHE A 116 18.01 6.60 -4.32
C PHE A 116 18.97 7.65 -4.85
N ASP A 117 19.72 8.32 -3.98
CA ASP A 117 20.71 9.32 -4.42
C ASP A 117 21.80 8.69 -5.32
N GLU A 118 22.31 7.51 -4.95
CA GLU A 118 23.23 6.75 -5.80
C GLU A 118 22.60 6.36 -7.15
N ALA A 119 21.31 6.01 -7.14
CA ALA A 119 20.59 5.71 -8.37
C ALA A 119 20.44 6.95 -9.28
N LEU A 120 20.23 8.12 -8.69
CA LEU A 120 20.12 9.40 -9.38
C LEU A 120 21.47 9.85 -9.97
N GLN A 121 22.57 9.67 -9.24
CA GLN A 121 23.92 10.01 -9.73
C GLN A 121 24.38 9.16 -10.92
N ARG A 122 23.82 7.95 -11.07
CA ARG A 122 24.08 7.09 -12.23
C ARG A 122 23.28 7.50 -13.47
N VAL A 123 22.39 8.48 -13.36
CA VAL A 123 21.64 9.00 -14.49
C VAL A 123 22.55 9.89 -15.33
N THR A 124 22.91 9.43 -16.52
CA THR A 124 23.77 10.18 -17.46
C THR A 124 22.98 10.87 -18.56
N ASP A 125 21.79 10.37 -18.84
CA ASP A 125 20.88 10.88 -19.87
C ASP A 125 19.48 11.02 -19.29
N VAL A 126 19.00 12.26 -19.23
CA VAL A 126 17.71 12.62 -18.65
C VAL A 126 16.56 12.00 -19.45
N GLU A 127 16.70 11.81 -20.76
CA GLU A 127 15.68 11.16 -21.59
C GLU A 127 15.52 9.67 -21.25
N LEU A 128 16.59 9.05 -20.75
CA LEU A 128 16.65 7.65 -20.35
C LEU A 128 16.52 7.43 -18.84
N ILE A 129 16.20 8.48 -18.07
CA ILE A 129 16.16 8.45 -16.59
C ILE A 129 15.35 7.27 -16.05
N ASN A 130 14.18 7.00 -16.64
CA ASN A 130 13.30 5.91 -16.23
C ASN A 130 13.92 4.53 -16.47
N GLN A 131 14.68 4.35 -17.55
CA GLN A 131 15.33 3.08 -17.86
C GLN A 131 16.56 2.87 -16.96
N GLN A 132 17.34 3.93 -16.74
CA GLN A 132 18.56 3.88 -15.93
C GLN A 132 18.21 3.67 -14.44
N ILE A 133 17.18 4.34 -13.92
CA ILE A 133 16.66 4.11 -12.56
C ILE A 133 16.19 2.66 -12.39
N LYS A 134 15.53 2.05 -13.38
CA LYS A 134 15.12 0.63 -13.34
C LYS A 134 16.30 -0.35 -13.24
N GLY A 135 17.49 0.06 -13.68
CA GLY A 135 18.72 -0.73 -13.53
C GLY A 135 19.38 -0.61 -12.15
N SER A 136 18.98 0.37 -11.35
CA SER A 136 19.63 0.71 -10.08
C SER A 136 19.39 -0.32 -8.96
N SER A 137 20.27 -0.31 -7.97
CA SER A 137 20.10 -1.09 -6.73
C SER A 137 18.84 -0.68 -5.98
N TRP A 138 18.53 0.62 -5.94
CA TRP A 138 17.30 1.13 -5.32
C TRP A 138 16.05 0.46 -5.91
N TRP A 139 15.94 0.40 -7.24
CA TRP A 139 14.78 -0.22 -7.90
C TRP A 139 14.65 -1.70 -7.57
N LYS A 140 15.78 -2.42 -7.49
CA LYS A 140 15.80 -3.84 -7.07
C LYS A 140 15.28 -4.00 -5.64
N TYR A 141 15.74 -3.17 -4.70
CA TYR A 141 15.28 -3.20 -3.32
C TYR A 141 13.81 -2.79 -3.16
N ASP A 142 13.36 -1.72 -3.83
CA ASP A 142 11.96 -1.31 -3.84
C ASP A 142 11.03 -2.42 -4.34
N ARG A 143 11.41 -3.09 -5.44
CA ARG A 143 10.66 -4.22 -5.97
C ARG A 143 10.62 -5.41 -5.01
N MET A 144 11.74 -5.75 -4.38
CA MET A 144 11.78 -6.81 -3.37
C MET A 144 10.89 -6.49 -2.17
N ILE A 145 10.94 -5.25 -1.66
CA ILE A 145 10.06 -4.83 -0.55
C ILE A 145 8.60 -4.93 -0.95
N LYS A 146 8.21 -4.48 -2.15
CA LYS A 146 6.83 -4.58 -2.63
C LYS A 146 6.31 -6.03 -2.63
N ILE A 147 7.11 -6.97 -3.11
CA ILE A 147 6.77 -8.41 -3.09
C ILE A 147 6.64 -8.91 -1.65
N ILE A 148 7.64 -8.63 -0.81
CA ILE A 148 7.65 -9.03 0.61
C ILE A 148 6.42 -8.46 1.35
N THR A 149 6.10 -7.18 1.11
CA THR A 149 4.94 -6.47 1.67
C THR A 149 3.65 -7.22 1.35
N THR A 150 3.48 -7.66 0.11
CA THR A 150 2.27 -8.36 -0.35
C THR A 150 2.11 -9.72 0.32
N ILE A 151 3.21 -10.48 0.40
CA ILE A 151 3.22 -11.79 1.06
C ILE A 151 2.91 -11.63 2.56
N ILE A 152 3.61 -10.73 3.24
CA ILE A 152 3.47 -10.54 4.69
C ILE A 152 2.10 -9.96 5.04
N SER A 153 1.58 -9.00 4.26
CA SER A 153 0.25 -8.43 4.49
C SER A 153 -0.84 -9.51 4.39
N SER A 154 -0.76 -10.37 3.38
CA SER A 154 -1.69 -11.49 3.23
C SER A 154 -1.57 -12.51 4.36
N LEU A 155 -0.35 -12.81 4.82
CA LEU A 155 -0.12 -13.68 5.97
C LEU A 155 -0.65 -13.08 7.28
N VAL A 156 -0.46 -11.78 7.50
CA VAL A 156 -0.98 -11.05 8.68
C VAL A 156 -2.50 -11.12 8.71
N PHE A 157 -3.16 -10.92 7.57
CA PHE A 157 -4.62 -11.09 7.45
C PHE A 157 -5.05 -12.51 7.81
N PHE A 158 -4.41 -13.51 7.20
CA PHE A 158 -4.71 -14.93 7.41
C PHE A 158 -4.56 -15.31 8.89
N ILE A 159 -3.42 -14.99 9.50
CA ILE A 159 -3.13 -15.32 10.91
C ILE A 159 -4.10 -14.61 11.85
N SER A 160 -4.39 -13.33 11.60
CA SER A 160 -5.32 -12.53 12.42
C SER A 160 -6.71 -13.16 12.44
N CYS A 161 -7.20 -13.60 11.29
CA CYS A 161 -8.52 -14.22 11.19
C CYS A 161 -8.52 -15.69 11.63
N TYR A 162 -7.43 -16.45 11.40
CA TYR A 162 -7.30 -17.85 11.78
C TYR A 162 -7.33 -18.04 13.31
N LYS A 163 -6.59 -17.20 14.04
CA LYS A 163 -6.51 -17.25 15.51
C LYS A 163 -7.88 -17.08 16.18
N LYS A 164 -8.82 -16.39 15.54
CA LYS A 164 -10.17 -16.14 16.05
C LYS A 164 -11.22 -17.14 15.55
N LYS A 165 -10.79 -18.32 15.07
CA LYS A 165 -11.60 -19.48 14.63
C LYS A 165 -12.64 -19.15 13.55
N LYS A 166 -12.28 -19.35 12.29
CA LYS A 166 -13.20 -19.35 11.14
C LYS A 166 -13.23 -20.68 10.41
N THR A 167 -14.31 -20.87 9.65
CA THR A 167 -14.41 -21.82 8.54
C THR A 167 -13.26 -21.58 7.55
N MET A 168 -12.31 -22.53 7.50
CA MET A 168 -11.07 -22.43 6.71
C MET A 168 -11.28 -22.05 5.24
N LYS A 169 -12.36 -22.53 4.61
CA LYS A 169 -12.66 -22.24 3.19
C LYS A 169 -12.84 -20.74 2.91
N PHE A 170 -13.62 -20.04 3.72
CA PHE A 170 -13.86 -18.61 3.54
C PHE A 170 -12.57 -17.82 3.78
N LEU A 171 -11.86 -18.16 4.85
CA LEU A 171 -10.61 -17.50 5.22
C LEU A 171 -9.58 -17.57 4.10
N VAL A 172 -9.40 -18.76 3.51
CA VAL A 172 -8.49 -18.96 2.38
C VAL A 172 -8.92 -18.13 1.18
N MET A 173 -10.21 -18.12 0.83
CA MET A 173 -10.73 -17.31 -0.29
C MET A 173 -10.51 -15.81 -0.08
N ALA A 174 -10.85 -15.28 1.09
CA ALA A 174 -10.66 -13.85 1.40
C ALA A 174 -9.18 -13.45 1.42
N THR A 175 -8.32 -14.31 1.96
CA THR A 175 -6.86 -14.10 1.93
C THR A 175 -6.33 -14.10 0.50
N LEU A 176 -6.82 -14.99 -0.35
CA LEU A 176 -6.40 -15.08 -1.75
C LEU A 176 -6.86 -13.86 -2.55
N ILE A 177 -8.09 -13.38 -2.33
CA ILE A 177 -8.58 -12.11 -2.92
C ILE A 177 -7.66 -10.95 -2.49
N PHE A 178 -7.31 -10.89 -1.20
CA PHE A 178 -6.41 -9.86 -0.68
C PHE A 178 -5.02 -9.93 -1.32
N PHE A 179 -4.47 -11.13 -1.44
CA PHE A 179 -3.18 -11.37 -2.07
C PHE A 179 -3.17 -10.98 -3.54
N VAL A 180 -4.20 -11.37 -4.31
CA VAL A 180 -4.30 -11.01 -5.73
C VAL A 180 -4.47 -9.50 -5.91
N GLY A 181 -5.32 -8.87 -5.10
CA GLY A 181 -5.54 -7.42 -5.15
C GLY A 181 -4.28 -6.62 -4.81
N THR A 182 -3.52 -7.06 -3.81
CA THR A 182 -2.24 -6.42 -3.46
C THR A 182 -1.14 -6.72 -4.47
N MET A 183 -1.11 -7.91 -5.08
CA MET A 183 -0.17 -8.23 -6.17
C MET A 183 -0.41 -7.37 -7.42
N LEU A 184 -1.67 -7.06 -7.76
CA LEU A 184 -1.97 -6.13 -8.87
C LEU A 184 -1.34 -4.76 -8.65
N ILE A 185 -1.31 -4.27 -7.42
CA ILE A 185 -0.66 -3.00 -7.07
C ILE A 185 0.87 -3.08 -7.19
N VAL A 186 1.47 -4.25 -6.93
CA VAL A 186 2.93 -4.46 -7.08
C VAL A 186 3.36 -4.59 -8.54
N LEU A 187 2.47 -5.07 -9.40
CA LEU A 187 2.73 -5.29 -10.82
C LEU A 187 2.52 -4.04 -11.69
N LEU A 188 1.82 -3.03 -11.17
CA LEU A 188 1.67 -1.69 -11.76
C LEU A 188 2.84 -0.78 -11.35
#